data_AF-A0A2H0Q2W9-F1
#
_entry.id   AF-A0A2H0Q2W9-F1
#
_cell.length_a   1.000
_cell.length_b   1.000
_cell.length_c   1.000
_cell.angle_alpha   90.00
_cell.angle_beta   90.00
_cell.angle_gamma   90.00
#
_symmetry.space_group_name_H-M   'P 1'
#
loop_
_entity.id
_entity.type
_entity.pdbx_description
1 polymer ?
#
loop_
_entity_poly.entity_id
_entity_poly.type
_entity_poly.pdbx_seq_one_letter_code
_entity_poly.pdbx_strand_id
1 'polypeptide(L)'
;MPYEVYKLLHIIFVVLFVSGAAIMLYADPVSKFWKILTGIVSFLIFVAGMGLMARLGVSHTEGWPTWIKAKVTIWLIAAAFAPIAAKRMRAHRHLAFGILMGLVSIAIWLAIFQPMSA
;
A
#
# COMPACT_ATOMS: atom_id res chain seq x y z
N MET A 1 -4.68 -3.92 21.36
CA MET A 1 -5.34 -4.49 20.16
C MET A 1 -4.58 -5.76 19.75
N PRO A 2 -5.29 -6.87 19.51
CA PRO A 2 -4.70 -8.10 19.00
C PRO A 2 -4.01 -7.92 17.64
N TYR A 3 -3.07 -8.81 17.32
CA TYR A 3 -2.36 -8.82 16.03
C TYR A 3 -3.34 -8.93 14.84
N GLU A 4 -4.37 -9.75 15.02
CA GLU A 4 -5.43 -10.05 14.07
C GLU A 4 -6.20 -8.79 13.66
N VAL A 5 -6.40 -7.86 14.60
CA VAL A 5 -7.09 -6.59 14.33
C VAL A 5 -6.25 -5.71 13.40
N TYR A 6 -4.94 -5.58 13.67
CA TYR A 6 -4.07 -4.81 12.76
C TYR A 6 -3.95 -5.47 11.40
N LYS A 7 -3.91 -6.80 11.35
CA LYS A 7 -3.87 -7.57 10.09
C LYS A 7 -5.14 -7.32 9.26
N LEU A 8 -6.30 -7.41 9.90
CA LEU A 8 -7.59 -7.16 9.26
C LEU A 8 -7.67 -5.72 8.73
N LEU A 9 -7.36 -4.73 9.56
CA LEU A 9 -7.37 -3.32 9.17
C LEU A 9 -6.43 -3.04 8.01
N HIS A 10 -5.19 -3.56 8.06
CA HIS A 10 -4.22 -3.37 7.00
C HIS A 10 -4.73 -3.92 5.66
N ILE A 11 -5.32 -5.12 5.65
CA ILE A 11 -5.90 -5.72 4.44
C ILE A 11 -7.09 -4.90 3.92
N ILE A 12 -8.01 -4.50 4.80
CA ILE A 12 -9.17 -3.66 4.43
C ILE A 12 -8.69 -2.39 3.75
N PHE A 13 -7.71 -1.70 4.34
CA PHE A 13 -7.19 -0.47 3.77
C PHE A 13 -6.50 -0.73 2.43
N VAL A 14 -5.72 -1.82 2.26
CA VAL A 14 -5.13 -2.18 0.96
C VAL A 14 -6.20 -2.36 -0.11
N VAL A 15 -7.30 -3.07 0.20
CA VAL A 15 -8.43 -3.25 -0.74
C VAL A 15 -9.07 -1.92 -1.11
N LEU A 16 -9.30 -1.05 -0.13
CA LEU A 16 -9.85 0.29 -0.36
C LEU A 16 -8.91 1.16 -1.19
N PHE A 17 -7.60 1.07 -0.98
CA PHE A 17 -6.60 1.81 -1.75
C PHE A 17 -6.57 1.36 -3.21
N VAL A 18 -6.54 0.05 -3.45
CA VAL A 18 -6.55 -0.50 -4.82
C VAL A 18 -7.84 -0.12 -5.54
N SER A 19 -8.98 -0.24 -4.87
CA SER A 19 -10.28 0.17 -5.41
C SER A 19 -10.31 1.67 -5.73
N GLY A 20 -9.84 2.50 -4.80
CA GLY A 20 -9.75 3.96 -4.98
C GLY A 20 -8.83 4.35 -6.13
N ALA A 21 -7.67 3.70 -6.26
CA ALA A 21 -6.73 3.92 -7.36
C ALA A 21 -7.33 3.51 -8.72
N ALA A 22 -8.08 2.40 -8.77
CA ALA A 22 -8.80 2.00 -9.97
C ALA A 22 -9.84 3.06 -10.36
N ILE A 23 -10.66 3.52 -9.40
CA ILE A 23 -11.65 4.58 -9.65
C ILE A 23 -10.97 5.86 -10.16
N MET A 24 -9.83 6.25 -9.57
CA MET A 24 -9.08 7.42 -10.01
C MET A 24 -8.49 7.30 -11.43
N LEU A 25 -8.20 6.08 -11.90
CA LEU A 25 -7.66 5.81 -13.24
C LEU A 25 -8.74 5.66 -14.31
N TYR A 26 -9.90 5.11 -13.96
CA TYR A 26 -10.92 4.69 -14.93
C TYR A 26 -12.18 5.54 -14.94
N ALA A 27 -12.56 6.18 -13.83
CA ALA A 27 -13.75 7.02 -13.80
C ALA A 27 -13.47 8.40 -14.43
N ASP A 28 -14.43 8.91 -15.19
CA ASP A 28 -14.43 10.30 -15.66
C ASP A 28 -15.87 10.83 -15.64
N PRO A 29 -16.21 11.83 -14.80
CA PRO A 29 -15.33 12.58 -13.88
C PRO A 29 -15.04 11.85 -12.56
N VAL A 30 -13.82 12.01 -12.02
CA VAL A 30 -13.45 11.51 -10.68
C VAL A 30 -13.86 12.52 -9.60
N SER A 31 -14.72 12.10 -8.68
CA SER A 31 -15.09 12.90 -7.49
C SER A 31 -13.90 13.20 -6.58
N LYS A 32 -13.91 14.40 -5.95
CA LYS A 32 -12.90 14.82 -4.95
C LYS A 32 -12.83 13.87 -3.77
N PHE A 33 -13.96 13.26 -3.40
CA PHE A 33 -14.05 12.27 -2.33
C PHE A 33 -13.07 11.11 -2.55
N TRP A 34 -13.06 10.50 -3.73
CA TRP A 34 -12.20 9.35 -4.04
C TRP A 34 -10.71 9.70 -4.03
N LYS A 35 -10.34 10.91 -4.43
CA LYS A 35 -8.95 11.39 -4.38
C LYS A 35 -8.46 11.52 -2.93
N ILE A 36 -9.29 12.11 -2.07
CA ILE A 36 -8.98 12.28 -0.64
C ILE A 36 -8.96 10.92 0.07
N LEU A 37 -9.99 10.10 -0.15
CA LEU A 37 -10.13 8.80 0.48
C LEU A 37 -8.93 7.89 0.14
N THR A 38 -8.53 7.82 -1.13
CA THR A 38 -7.37 7.01 -1.55
C THR A 38 -6.09 7.47 -0.85
N GLY A 39 -5.89 8.78 -0.69
CA GLY A 39 -4.76 9.34 0.07
C GLY A 39 -4.81 8.96 1.56
N ILE A 40 -5.95 9.18 2.23
CA ILE A 40 -6.13 8.85 3.66
C ILE A 40 -5.93 7.35 3.89
N VAL A 41 -6.58 6.51 3.09
CA VAL A 41 -6.47 5.06 3.19
C VAL A 41 -5.02 4.62 2.97
N SER A 42 -4.29 5.26 2.05
CA SER A 42 -2.87 4.94 1.84
C SER A 42 -2.01 5.19 3.09
N PHE A 43 -2.32 6.25 3.83
CA PHE A 43 -1.68 6.54 5.12
C PHE A 43 -2.12 5.56 6.21
N LEU A 44 -3.40 5.17 6.24
CA LEU A 44 -3.91 4.19 7.20
C LEU A 44 -3.30 2.80 6.99
N ILE A 45 -2.97 2.41 5.75
CA ILE A 45 -2.19 1.19 5.46
C ILE A 45 -0.84 1.25 6.17
N PHE A 46 -0.15 2.39 6.05
CA PHE A 46 1.14 2.58 6.71
C PHE A 46 1.01 2.48 8.24
N VAL A 47 0.05 3.18 8.84
CA VAL A 47 -0.21 3.14 10.30
C VAL A 47 -0.55 1.71 10.77
N ALA A 48 -1.44 1.01 10.06
CA ALA A 48 -1.78 -0.38 10.39
C ALA A 48 -0.57 -1.33 10.21
N GLY A 49 0.29 -1.07 9.23
CA GLY A 49 1.54 -1.80 9.01
C GLY A 49 2.54 -1.62 10.15
N MET A 50 2.70 -0.39 10.64
CA MET A 50 3.51 -0.10 11.83
C MET A 50 2.94 -0.78 13.08
N GLY A 51 1.61 -0.80 13.23
CA GLY A 51 0.93 -1.53 14.29
C GLY A 51 1.19 -3.05 14.24
N LEU A 52 1.19 -3.66 13.05
CA LEU A 52 1.57 -5.06 12.86
C LEU A 52 3.02 -5.32 13.31
N MET A 53 3.95 -4.46 12.91
CA MET A 53 5.36 -4.60 13.30
C MET A 53 5.57 -4.56 14.81
N ALA A 54 4.89 -3.63 15.50
CA ALA A 54 4.96 -3.52 16.95
C ALA A 54 4.44 -4.80 17.65
N ARG A 55 3.48 -5.51 17.04
CA ARG A 55 2.96 -6.79 17.55
C ARG A 55 3.85 -7.99 17.24
N LEU A 56 4.70 -7.89 16.21
CA LEU A 56 5.70 -8.90 15.88
C LEU A 56 6.99 -8.77 16.72
N GLY A 57 7.04 -7.82 17.66
CA GLY A 57 8.22 -7.58 18.50
C GLY A 57 9.37 -6.90 17.75
N VAL A 58 9.14 -6.39 16.55
CA VAL A 58 10.17 -5.68 15.77
C VAL A 58 10.39 -4.30 16.37
N SER A 59 11.46 -4.17 17.16
CA SER A 59 11.87 -2.90 17.73
C SER A 59 12.38 -1.93 16.66
N HIS A 60 12.18 -0.64 16.89
CA HIS A 60 12.65 0.44 16.03
C HIS A 60 14.12 0.75 16.33
N THR A 61 14.64 0.28 17.47
CA THR A 61 15.99 0.54 17.97
C THR A 61 17.06 -0.38 17.36
N GLU A 62 16.70 -1.60 16.99
CA GLU A 62 17.63 -2.59 16.43
C GLU A 62 17.74 -2.51 14.89
N GLY A 63 17.03 -1.56 14.28
CA GLY A 63 16.92 -1.42 12.84
C GLY A 63 15.92 -2.40 12.23
N TRP A 64 15.18 -1.94 11.22
CA TRP A 64 14.20 -2.82 10.58
C TRP A 64 14.88 -3.90 9.72
N PRO A 65 14.37 -5.15 9.76
CA PRO A 65 14.72 -6.18 8.78
C PRO A 65 14.61 -5.68 7.35
N THR A 66 15.48 -6.16 6.47
CA THR A 66 15.57 -5.69 5.08
C THR A 66 14.25 -5.87 4.32
N TRP A 67 13.49 -6.94 4.59
CA TRP A 67 12.18 -7.17 3.99
C TRP A 67 11.15 -6.09 4.37
N ILE A 68 11.21 -5.55 5.59
CA ILE A 68 10.33 -4.48 6.05
C ILE A 68 10.69 -3.18 5.33
N LYS A 69 12.00 -2.86 5.26
CA LYS A 69 12.48 -1.68 4.53
C LYS A 69 12.01 -1.72 3.09
N ALA A 70 12.23 -2.84 2.39
CA ALA A 70 11.79 -3.04 1.02
C ALA A 70 10.25 -2.90 0.88
N LYS A 71 9.48 -3.49 1.79
CA LYS A 71 8.01 -3.39 1.78
C LYS A 71 7.53 -1.95 1.96
N VAL A 72 8.10 -1.22 2.91
CA VAL A 72 7.77 0.20 3.15
C VAL A 72 8.15 1.06 1.96
N THR A 73 9.33 0.83 1.36
CA THR A 73 9.74 1.53 0.13
C THR A 73 8.77 1.29 -1.01
N ILE A 74 8.41 0.04 -1.30
CA ILE A 74 7.42 -0.32 -2.34
C ILE A 74 6.07 0.33 -2.04
N TRP A 75 5.66 0.34 -0.77
CA TRP A 75 4.42 0.97 -0.35
C TRP A 75 4.38 2.47 -0.63
N LEU A 76 5.46 3.19 -0.29
CA LEU A 76 5.58 4.62 -0.57
C LEU A 76 5.57 4.90 -2.08
N ILE A 77 6.25 4.05 -2.87
CA ILE A 77 6.21 4.13 -4.33
C ILE A 77 4.78 3.95 -4.82
N ALA A 78 4.05 2.93 -4.35
CA ALA A 78 2.66 2.68 -4.75
C ALA A 78 1.73 3.85 -4.38
N ALA A 79 1.86 4.37 -3.15
CA ALA A 79 1.06 5.49 -2.64
C ALA A 79 1.27 6.78 -3.45
N ALA A 80 2.51 7.08 -3.83
CA ALA A 80 2.82 8.23 -4.68
C ALA A 80 2.45 7.99 -6.16
N PHE A 81 2.66 6.76 -6.65
CA PHE A 81 2.41 6.39 -8.04
C PHE A 81 0.93 6.47 -8.40
N ALA A 82 0.01 6.01 -7.54
CA ALA A 82 -1.43 6.01 -7.82
C ALA A 82 -1.98 7.40 -8.26
N PRO A 83 -1.81 8.50 -7.49
CA PRO A 83 -2.29 9.82 -7.91
C PRO A 83 -1.52 10.39 -9.12
N ILE A 84 -0.22 10.10 -9.25
CA ILE A 84 0.59 10.53 -10.39
C ILE A 84 0.10 9.87 -11.68
N ALA A 85 -0.09 8.56 -11.66
CA ALA A 85 -0.56 7.78 -12.78
C ALA A 85 -1.98 8.19 -13.20
N ALA A 86 -2.89 8.42 -12.24
CA ALA A 86 -4.24 8.92 -12.51
C ALA A 86 -4.25 10.29 -13.23
N LYS A 87 -3.23 11.12 -13.00
CA LYS A 87 -3.09 12.44 -13.64
C LYS A 87 -2.31 12.39 -14.96
N ARG A 88 -1.25 11.59 -15.04
CA ARG A 88 -0.24 11.66 -16.13
C ARG A 88 -0.31 10.49 -17.11
N MET A 89 -0.92 9.37 -16.74
CA MET A 89 -0.91 8.13 -17.53
C MET A 89 -2.31 7.71 -18.01
N ARG A 90 -3.24 8.67 -18.17
CA ARG A 90 -4.64 8.36 -18.59
C ARG A 90 -4.72 7.56 -19.89
N ALA A 91 -3.88 7.87 -20.88
CA ALA A 91 -3.80 7.13 -22.14
C ALA A 91 -3.31 5.67 -21.96
N HIS A 92 -2.57 5.39 -20.89
CA HIS A 92 -1.97 4.08 -20.60
C HIS A 92 -2.50 3.53 -19.26
N ARG A 93 -3.77 3.81 -18.94
CA ARG A 93 -4.40 3.47 -17.65
C ARG A 93 -4.30 1.99 -17.28
N HIS A 94 -4.36 1.10 -18.25
CA HIS A 94 -4.22 -0.35 -18.04
C HIS A 94 -2.80 -0.73 -17.62
N LEU A 95 -1.78 -0.13 -18.26
CA LEU A 95 -0.38 -0.31 -17.87
C LEU A 95 -0.13 0.26 -16.48
N ALA A 96 -0.63 1.46 -16.19
CA ALA A 96 -0.53 2.08 -14.88
C ALA A 96 -1.16 1.19 -13.80
N PHE A 97 -2.36 0.67 -14.04
CA PHE A 97 -3.01 -0.24 -13.09
C PHE A 97 -2.23 -1.55 -12.94
N GLY A 98 -1.68 -2.11 -14.03
CA GLY A 98 -0.82 -3.30 -14.00
C GLY A 98 0.44 -3.10 -13.16
N ILE A 99 1.12 -1.96 -13.30
CA ILE A 99 2.28 -1.60 -12.47
C ILE A 99 1.89 -1.52 -10.99
N LEU A 100 0.77 -0.87 -10.67
CA LEU A 100 0.27 -0.78 -9.30
C LEU A 100 -0.01 -2.17 -8.71
N MET A 101 -0.63 -3.06 -9.49
CA MET A 101 -0.88 -4.45 -9.06
C MET A 101 0.42 -5.21 -8.85
N GLY A 102 1.41 -5.05 -9.73
CA GLY A 102 2.75 -5.62 -9.55
C GLY A 102 3.40 -5.17 -8.24
N LEU A 103 3.37 -3.88 -7.92
CA LEU A 103 3.91 -3.35 -6.66
C LEU A 103 3.20 -3.96 -5.44
N VAL A 104 1.87 -4.02 -5.45
CA VAL A 104 1.07 -4.60 -4.36
C VAL A 104 1.39 -6.09 -4.20
N SER A 105 1.46 -6.86 -5.30
CA SER A 105 1.79 -8.28 -5.27
C SER A 105 3.19 -8.55 -4.71
N ILE A 106 4.20 -7.74 -5.09
CA ILE A 106 5.55 -7.85 -4.53
C ILE A 106 5.54 -7.54 -3.03
N ALA A 107 4.79 -6.51 -2.60
CA ALA A 107 4.67 -6.17 -1.18
C ALA A 107 3.99 -7.29 -0.36
N ILE A 108 3.01 -7.99 -0.94
CA ILE A 108 2.39 -9.18 -0.34
C ILE A 108 3.40 -10.32 -0.25
N TRP A 109 4.11 -10.62 -1.33
CA TRP A 109 5.13 -11.66 -1.36
C TRP A 109 6.22 -11.44 -0.30
N LEU A 110 6.73 -10.21 -0.17
CA LEU A 110 7.69 -9.84 0.88
C LEU A 110 7.16 -10.09 2.29
N ALA A 111 5.87 -9.83 2.52
CA ALA A 111 5.25 -10.03 3.83
C ALA A 111 5.06 -11.51 4.19
N ILE A 112 4.82 -12.36 3.19
CA ILE A 112 4.59 -13.81 3.37
C ILE A 112 5.91 -14.55 3.55
N PHE A 113 6.85 -14.35 2.62
CA PHE A 113 8.06 -15.17 2.57
C PHE A 113 9.22 -14.62 3.40
N GLN A 114 9.17 -13.34 3.76
CA GLN A 114 10.18 -12.66 4.57
C GLN A 114 11.63 -13.06 4.18
N PRO A 115 11.98 -13.06 2.89
CA PRO A 115 13.16 -13.76 2.34
C PRO A 115 14.52 -13.21 2.81
N MET A 116 14.52 -12.12 3.58
CA MET A 116 15.70 -11.40 4.05
C MET A 116 15.61 -11.15 5.56
N SER A 117 15.13 -12.15 6.31
CA SER A 117 15.26 -12.22 7.76
C SER A 117 16.66 -12.73 8.10
N ALA A 118 17.66 -11.85 8.03
CA ALA A 118 18.94 -12.02 8.70
C ALA A 118 18.90 -11.23 10.00
#